data_AF-A0A2R4WHP4-F1
#
_entry.id   AF-A0A2R4WHP4-F1
#
_cell.length_a   1.000
_cell.length_b   1.000
_cell.length_c   1.000
_cell.angle_alpha   90.00
_cell.angle_beta   90.00
_cell.angle_gamma   90.00
#
_symmetry.space_group_name_H-M   'P 1'
#
loop_
_entity.id
_entity.type
_entity.pdbx_description
1 polymer ?
#
loop_
_entity_poly.entity_id
_entity_poly.type
_entity_poly.pdbx_seq_one_letter_code
_entity_poly.pdbx_strand_id
1 'polypeptide(L)'
;MSTHDARLDRLAEVAVRVGLGLRPGQELVMTAPLEALPLARRITVQAYKAGASVVTTLLADDQATLARFEHGHDDAFDRAAGWLYEGMASAYRGGAARLAISGDDPSLLAGQDPDKVARANRARSKAYMPALEQIANFATNWTIVSAATPAWARTVFPELPEDEAVARLWDAIFSASRVDGPDPVGAWEAHNRALSDRTRSLNERRYAALHFRGPGTDLTVGLADDHEWCGGATTAKNGITCNANIPTEEVFTTPHKMRVQGYVSATKPLSYQGTLIDGIAVRFEEGRIVESRARTGADVLAKVIDTDEGARRLGEVALVPASSPISASGLLFCNTLYDENAASHIALGQAYSKCFRNGGAGLSEQDLTARGANRSLIHIDWMIGSAEVDVDGVTPEGRSEPLMRRGEWVD
;
A
#
# COMPACT_ATOMS: atom_id res chain seq x y z
N MET A 1 30.12 -14.08 -1.80
CA MET A 1 28.78 -13.54 -2.10
C MET A 1 28.89 -12.04 -2.17
N SER A 2 28.38 -11.37 -3.21
CA SER A 2 28.42 -9.91 -3.28
C SER A 2 27.56 -9.28 -2.18
N THR A 3 27.78 -8.01 -1.83
CA THR A 3 26.92 -7.27 -0.89
C THR A 3 25.47 -7.22 -1.37
N HIS A 4 25.25 -7.17 -2.68
CA HIS A 4 23.91 -7.24 -3.29
C HIS A 4 23.26 -8.62 -3.11
N ASP A 5 23.97 -9.70 -3.44
CA ASP A 5 23.45 -11.07 -3.27
C ASP A 5 23.12 -11.37 -1.80
N ALA A 6 23.94 -10.88 -0.87
CA ALA A 6 23.70 -11.01 0.56
C ALA A 6 22.40 -10.31 0.99
N ARG A 7 22.14 -9.10 0.47
CA ARG A 7 20.91 -8.36 0.74
C ARG A 7 19.68 -8.99 0.07
N LEU A 8 19.81 -9.57 -1.12
CA LEU A 8 18.75 -10.37 -1.74
C LEU A 8 18.40 -11.61 -0.91
N ASP A 9 19.40 -12.34 -0.41
CA ASP A 9 19.19 -13.52 0.43
C ASP A 9 18.47 -13.16 1.74
N ARG A 10 18.82 -12.01 2.33
CA ARG A 10 18.15 -11.45 3.52
C ARG A 10 16.73 -11.00 3.22
N LEU A 11 16.50 -10.33 2.09
CA LEU A 11 15.15 -9.95 1.65
C LEU A 11 14.26 -11.18 1.45
N ALA A 12 14.81 -12.24 0.85
CA ALA A 12 14.10 -13.50 0.71
C ALA A 12 13.78 -14.16 2.07
N GLU A 13 14.72 -14.10 3.03
CA GLU A 13 14.47 -14.59 4.39
C GLU A 13 13.35 -13.80 5.08
N VAL A 14 13.40 -12.47 5.02
CA VAL A 14 12.36 -11.58 5.56
C VAL A 14 11.01 -11.87 4.90
N ALA A 15 10.96 -11.99 3.57
CA ALA A 15 9.73 -12.28 2.84
C ALA A 15 9.05 -13.55 3.35
N VAL A 16 9.82 -14.60 3.64
CA VAL A 16 9.27 -15.89 4.09
C VAL A 16 8.95 -15.90 5.59
N ARG A 17 9.88 -15.44 6.42
CA ARG A 17 9.77 -15.57 7.89
C ARG A 17 8.92 -14.47 8.52
N VAL A 18 9.00 -13.25 8.00
CA VAL A 18 8.27 -12.08 8.50
C VAL A 18 7.06 -11.80 7.62
N GLY A 19 7.30 -11.65 6.32
CA GLY A 19 6.25 -11.35 5.34
C GLY A 19 5.14 -12.36 5.38
N LEU A 20 5.46 -13.63 5.15
CA LEU A 20 4.47 -14.71 5.17
C LEU A 20 4.23 -15.29 6.57
N GLY A 21 5.23 -15.28 7.46
CA GLY A 21 5.16 -16.12 8.66
C GLY A 21 4.99 -17.61 8.33
N LEU A 22 5.60 -18.06 7.22
CA LEU A 22 5.33 -19.34 6.58
C LEU A 22 5.51 -20.51 7.56
N ARG A 23 4.55 -21.45 7.56
CA ARG A 23 4.56 -22.61 8.46
C ARG A 23 4.99 -23.90 7.74
N PRO A 24 5.63 -24.86 8.45
CA PRO A 24 5.94 -26.18 7.89
C PRO A 24 4.68 -26.87 7.33
N GLY A 25 4.80 -27.46 6.15
CA GLY A 25 3.70 -28.10 5.42
C GLY A 25 2.83 -27.15 4.61
N GLN A 26 2.98 -25.82 4.75
CA GLN A 26 2.19 -24.85 4.01
C GLN A 26 2.66 -24.73 2.56
N GLU A 27 1.72 -24.66 1.61
CA GLU A 27 2.02 -24.35 0.21
C GLU A 27 2.26 -22.85 0.02
N LEU A 28 3.02 -22.48 -1.01
CA LEU A 28 3.25 -21.09 -1.41
C LEU A 28 2.91 -20.90 -2.89
N VAL A 29 1.98 -20.00 -3.18
CA VAL A 29 1.76 -19.47 -4.53
C VAL A 29 2.43 -18.09 -4.62
N MET A 30 3.40 -17.97 -5.52
CA MET A 30 4.19 -16.75 -5.73
C MET A 30 3.94 -16.19 -7.13
N THR A 31 3.61 -14.90 -7.25
CA THR A 31 3.60 -14.18 -8.54
C THR A 31 4.79 -13.26 -8.66
N ALA A 32 5.45 -13.19 -9.82
CA ALA A 32 6.59 -12.31 -10.04
C ALA A 32 6.73 -11.92 -11.53
N PRO A 33 7.26 -10.73 -11.85
CA PRO A 33 7.73 -10.42 -13.20
C PRO A 33 8.99 -11.23 -13.53
N LEU A 34 9.29 -11.43 -14.82
CA LEU A 34 10.47 -12.20 -15.27
C LEU A 34 11.78 -11.63 -14.72
N GLU A 35 11.90 -10.31 -14.64
CA GLU A 35 13.06 -9.56 -14.15
C GLU A 35 13.35 -9.87 -12.67
N ALA A 36 12.32 -10.25 -11.90
CA ALA A 36 12.43 -10.58 -10.49
C ALA A 36 12.84 -12.03 -10.22
N LEU A 37 13.11 -12.84 -11.25
CA LEU A 37 13.48 -14.25 -11.12
C LEU A 37 14.67 -14.51 -10.16
N PRO A 38 15.72 -13.67 -10.10
CA PRO A 38 16.79 -13.83 -9.12
C PRO A 38 16.32 -13.76 -7.65
N LEU A 39 15.32 -12.91 -7.34
CA LEU A 39 14.72 -12.83 -6.01
C LEU A 39 13.73 -13.98 -5.78
N ALA A 40 12.88 -14.29 -6.76
CA ALA A 40 11.91 -15.38 -6.69
C ALA A 40 12.59 -16.71 -6.33
N ARG A 41 13.71 -17.04 -6.99
CA ARG A 41 14.48 -18.26 -6.69
C ARG A 41 14.99 -18.31 -5.25
N ARG A 42 15.42 -17.18 -4.69
CA ARG A 42 15.88 -17.09 -3.30
C ARG A 42 14.74 -17.25 -2.32
N ILE A 43 13.59 -16.64 -2.61
CA ILE A 43 12.35 -16.83 -1.84
C ILE A 43 11.94 -18.31 -1.85
N THR A 44 11.98 -18.97 -3.01
CA THR A 44 11.72 -20.41 -3.10
C THR A 44 12.65 -21.23 -2.20
N VAL A 45 13.96 -20.93 -2.21
CA VAL A 45 14.93 -21.60 -1.32
C VAL A 45 14.58 -21.38 0.16
N GLN A 46 14.27 -20.14 0.55
CA GLN A 46 13.91 -19.81 1.93
C GLN A 46 12.57 -20.45 2.36
N ALA A 47 11.59 -20.52 1.45
CA ALA A 47 10.31 -21.17 1.69
C ALA A 47 10.49 -22.67 1.97
N TYR A 48 11.30 -23.37 1.17
CA TYR A 48 11.61 -24.78 1.43
C TYR A 48 12.42 -24.99 2.71
N LYS A 49 13.36 -24.08 3.04
CA LYS A 49 14.06 -24.11 4.34
C LYS A 49 13.10 -23.92 5.52
N ALA A 50 12.04 -23.13 5.35
CA ALA A 50 10.97 -22.94 6.34
C ALA A 50 9.96 -24.11 6.37
N GLY A 51 10.12 -25.11 5.51
CA GLY A 51 9.30 -26.31 5.48
C GLY A 51 8.10 -26.25 4.54
N ALA A 52 8.09 -25.38 3.53
CA ALA A 52 7.04 -25.37 2.52
C ALA A 52 6.88 -26.74 1.85
N SER A 53 5.65 -27.18 1.64
CA SER A 53 5.36 -28.46 0.96
C SER A 53 5.53 -28.33 -0.55
N VAL A 54 4.99 -27.25 -1.14
CA VAL A 54 5.10 -26.92 -2.57
C VAL A 54 5.24 -25.41 -2.73
N VAL A 55 6.12 -24.97 -3.63
CA VAL A 55 6.22 -23.58 -4.07
C VAL A 55 5.87 -23.50 -5.56
N THR A 56 4.79 -22.82 -5.90
CA THR A 56 4.36 -22.58 -7.28
C THR A 56 4.62 -21.13 -7.65
N THR A 57 5.46 -20.90 -8.67
CA THR A 57 5.77 -19.56 -9.17
C THR A 57 5.06 -19.31 -10.49
N LEU A 58 4.27 -18.24 -10.56
CA LEU A 58 3.59 -17.75 -11.75
C LEU A 58 4.32 -16.50 -12.25
N LEU A 59 4.92 -16.59 -13.44
CA LEU A 59 5.70 -15.50 -14.02
C LEU A 59 4.82 -14.65 -14.96
N ALA A 60 4.95 -13.33 -14.85
CA ALA A 60 4.39 -12.38 -15.81
C ALA A 60 5.49 -11.94 -16.79
N ASP A 61 5.13 -11.89 -18.07
CA ASP A 61 6.00 -11.45 -19.17
C ASP A 61 5.33 -10.27 -19.89
N ASP A 62 6.01 -9.13 -19.83
CA ASP A 62 5.57 -7.88 -20.43
C ASP A 62 5.46 -7.98 -21.95
N GLN A 63 6.39 -8.69 -22.62
CA GLN A 63 6.36 -8.87 -24.07
C GLN A 63 5.19 -9.75 -24.50
N ALA A 64 4.90 -10.81 -23.74
CA ALA A 64 3.72 -11.65 -23.99
C ALA A 64 2.42 -10.86 -23.77
N THR A 65 2.40 -9.95 -22.79
CA THR A 65 1.27 -9.06 -22.56
C THR A 65 1.08 -8.10 -23.73
N LEU A 66 2.15 -7.45 -24.20
CA LEU A 66 2.13 -6.53 -25.34
C LEU A 66 1.74 -7.23 -26.65
N ALA A 67 2.18 -8.47 -26.87
CA ALA A 67 1.80 -9.25 -28.06
C ALA A 67 0.27 -9.43 -28.20
N ARG A 68 -0.47 -9.50 -27.08
CA ARG A 68 -1.94 -9.50 -27.12
C ARG A 68 -2.49 -8.20 -27.70
N PHE A 69 -1.88 -7.05 -27.40
CA PHE A 69 -2.31 -5.75 -27.94
C PHE A 69 -1.93 -5.57 -29.40
N GLU A 70 -0.75 -6.07 -29.79
CA GLU A 70 -0.24 -5.97 -31.16
C GLU A 70 -0.95 -6.92 -32.13
N HIS A 71 -1.25 -8.15 -31.70
CA HIS A 71 -1.70 -9.22 -32.59
C HIS A 71 -3.04 -9.85 -32.20
N GLY A 72 -3.59 -9.52 -31.02
CA GLY A 72 -4.84 -10.08 -30.55
C GLY A 72 -6.03 -9.66 -31.40
N HIS A 73 -6.90 -10.63 -31.68
CA HIS A 73 -8.23 -10.35 -32.22
C HIS A 73 -9.07 -9.56 -31.21
N ASP A 74 -10.09 -8.84 -31.69
CA ASP A 74 -10.86 -7.92 -30.85
C ASP A 74 -11.53 -8.62 -29.65
N ASP A 75 -12.04 -9.84 -29.83
CA ASP A 75 -12.67 -10.62 -28.76
C ASP A 75 -11.66 -11.04 -27.68
N ALA A 76 -10.37 -11.09 -28.00
CA ALA A 76 -9.34 -11.43 -27.03
C ALA A 76 -9.35 -10.46 -25.86
N PHE A 77 -9.68 -9.17 -26.04
CA PHE A 77 -9.68 -8.15 -24.98
C PHE A 77 -10.82 -8.31 -23.96
N ASP A 78 -11.85 -9.11 -24.25
CA ASP A 78 -12.92 -9.43 -23.29
C ASP A 78 -12.70 -10.77 -22.57
N ARG A 79 -11.56 -11.43 -22.81
CA ARG A 79 -11.21 -12.72 -22.20
C ARG A 79 -10.16 -12.56 -21.09
N ALA A 80 -10.24 -13.46 -20.12
CA ALA A 80 -9.24 -13.61 -19.06
C ALA A 80 -9.06 -15.11 -18.73
N ALA A 81 -7.93 -15.44 -18.11
CA ALA A 81 -7.62 -16.81 -17.67
C ALA A 81 -8.40 -17.17 -16.39
N GLY A 82 -9.72 -17.31 -16.49
CA GLY A 82 -10.59 -17.62 -15.34
C GLY A 82 -10.15 -18.87 -14.58
N TRP A 83 -9.78 -19.93 -15.30
CA TRP A 83 -9.28 -21.18 -14.70
C TRP A 83 -8.06 -20.97 -13.79
N LEU A 84 -7.17 -20.03 -14.12
CA LEU A 84 -5.97 -19.75 -13.33
C LEU A 84 -6.36 -19.08 -12.02
N TYR A 85 -7.21 -18.06 -12.08
CA TYR A 85 -7.63 -17.31 -10.90
C TYR A 85 -8.55 -18.12 -9.99
N GLU A 86 -9.39 -19.00 -10.55
CA GLU A 86 -10.15 -19.99 -9.78
C GLU A 86 -9.21 -21.00 -9.09
N GLY A 87 -8.15 -21.45 -9.78
CA GLY A 87 -7.10 -22.29 -9.20
C GLY A 87 -6.37 -21.59 -8.04
N MET A 88 -5.99 -20.33 -8.21
CA MET A 88 -5.39 -19.51 -7.13
C MET A 88 -6.34 -19.37 -5.94
N ALA A 89 -7.61 -19.05 -6.19
CA ALA A 89 -8.63 -18.95 -5.15
C ALA A 89 -8.83 -20.29 -4.41
N SER A 90 -8.76 -21.41 -5.14
CA SER A 90 -8.80 -22.75 -4.54
C SER A 90 -7.58 -23.00 -3.64
N ALA A 91 -6.37 -22.66 -4.10
CA ALA A 91 -5.15 -22.81 -3.32
C ALA A 91 -5.20 -21.97 -2.03
N TYR A 92 -5.63 -20.71 -2.11
CA TYR A 92 -5.76 -19.83 -0.94
C TYR A 92 -6.80 -20.34 0.05
N ARG A 93 -7.96 -20.82 -0.42
CA ARG A 93 -8.96 -21.49 0.44
C ARG A 93 -8.42 -22.76 1.09
N GLY A 94 -7.52 -23.47 0.41
CA GLY A 94 -6.79 -24.62 0.94
C GLY A 94 -5.68 -24.25 1.94
N GLY A 95 -5.45 -22.96 2.21
CA GLY A 95 -4.45 -22.49 3.17
C GLY A 95 -3.07 -22.22 2.57
N ALA A 96 -2.91 -22.25 1.23
CA ALA A 96 -1.68 -21.83 0.60
C ALA A 96 -1.39 -20.35 0.92
N ALA A 97 -0.15 -20.04 1.27
CA ALA A 97 0.33 -18.68 1.44
C ALA A 97 0.43 -17.99 0.07
N ARG A 98 0.23 -16.67 0.03
CA ARG A 98 0.36 -15.86 -1.19
C ARG A 98 1.52 -14.90 -1.08
N LEU A 99 2.45 -14.93 -2.03
CA LEU A 99 3.48 -13.90 -2.18
C LEU A 99 3.37 -13.23 -3.55
N ALA A 100 3.50 -11.91 -3.60
CA ALA A 100 3.77 -11.22 -4.85
C ALA A 100 5.08 -10.45 -4.77
N ILE A 101 5.87 -10.53 -5.83
CA ILE A 101 7.00 -9.63 -6.06
C ILE A 101 6.51 -8.54 -7.01
N SER A 102 6.42 -7.30 -6.50
CA SER A 102 6.07 -6.12 -7.30
C SER A 102 7.32 -5.56 -7.99
N GLY A 103 7.16 -5.11 -9.22
CA GLY A 103 8.21 -4.50 -10.02
C GLY A 103 7.75 -4.22 -11.45
N ASP A 104 6.43 -4.13 -11.66
CA ASP A 104 5.82 -3.99 -12.98
C ASP A 104 6.19 -2.63 -13.60
N ASP A 105 6.24 -2.55 -14.94
CA ASP A 105 6.39 -1.29 -15.66
C ASP A 105 5.09 -0.46 -15.56
N PRO A 106 5.07 0.70 -14.87
CA PRO A 106 3.87 1.53 -14.73
C PRO A 106 3.37 2.06 -16.08
N SER A 107 4.23 2.09 -17.09
CA SER A 107 4.00 2.64 -18.42
C SER A 107 3.81 1.59 -19.51
N LEU A 108 3.79 0.28 -19.16
CA LEU A 108 3.78 -0.83 -20.12
C LEU A 108 2.74 -0.65 -21.24
N LEU A 109 1.52 -0.25 -20.85
CA LEU A 109 0.38 -0.14 -21.76
C LEU A 109 0.14 1.28 -22.28
N ALA A 110 1.01 2.25 -21.99
CA ALA A 110 0.80 3.66 -22.32
C ALA A 110 0.70 3.93 -23.84
N GLY A 111 1.37 3.10 -24.65
CA GLY A 111 1.31 3.16 -26.12
C GLY A 111 0.18 2.36 -26.77
N GLN A 112 -0.68 1.71 -25.97
CA GLN A 112 -1.72 0.80 -26.47
C GLN A 112 -3.09 1.50 -26.59
N ASP A 113 -3.99 0.91 -27.37
CA ASP A 113 -5.38 1.38 -27.53
C ASP A 113 -6.10 1.40 -26.16
N PRO A 114 -6.54 2.59 -25.68
CA PRO A 114 -7.17 2.72 -24.37
C PRO A 114 -8.45 1.90 -24.18
N ASP A 115 -9.25 1.72 -25.23
CA ASP A 115 -10.50 0.95 -25.15
C ASP A 115 -10.20 -0.54 -24.97
N LYS A 116 -9.18 -1.04 -25.67
CA LYS A 116 -8.68 -2.41 -25.51
C LYS A 116 -8.09 -2.64 -24.12
N VAL A 117 -7.32 -1.68 -23.62
CA VAL A 117 -6.76 -1.72 -22.24
C VAL A 117 -7.89 -1.78 -21.22
N ALA A 118 -8.91 -0.94 -21.36
CA ALA A 118 -10.06 -0.91 -20.46
C ALA A 118 -10.85 -2.24 -20.45
N ARG A 119 -11.10 -2.83 -21.63
CA ARG A 119 -11.77 -4.14 -21.78
C ARG A 119 -10.95 -5.26 -21.14
N ALA A 120 -9.65 -5.33 -21.43
CA ALA A 120 -8.76 -6.34 -20.89
C ALA A 120 -8.67 -6.26 -19.36
N ASN A 121 -8.55 -5.06 -18.80
CA ASN A 121 -8.55 -4.84 -17.36
C ASN A 121 -9.89 -5.26 -16.73
N ARG A 122 -11.02 -4.91 -17.33
CA ARG A 122 -12.35 -5.31 -16.83
C ARG A 122 -12.51 -6.84 -16.81
N ALA A 123 -12.13 -7.51 -17.89
CA ALA A 123 -12.19 -8.97 -17.99
C ALA A 123 -11.30 -9.64 -16.93
N ARG A 124 -10.06 -9.15 -16.76
CA ARG A 124 -9.12 -9.62 -15.75
C ARG A 124 -9.64 -9.41 -14.34
N SER A 125 -10.09 -8.21 -13.99
CA SER A 125 -10.61 -7.89 -12.65
C SER A 125 -11.77 -8.80 -12.29
N LYS A 126 -12.75 -8.97 -13.19
CA LYS A 126 -13.88 -9.88 -12.97
C LYS A 126 -13.44 -11.32 -12.71
N ALA A 127 -12.47 -11.82 -13.48
CA ALA A 127 -11.97 -13.18 -13.32
C ALA A 127 -11.10 -13.36 -12.06
N TYR A 128 -10.40 -12.31 -11.60
CA TYR A 128 -9.54 -12.34 -10.43
C TYR A 128 -10.27 -12.21 -9.09
N MET A 129 -11.51 -11.68 -9.10
CA MET A 129 -12.32 -11.43 -7.89
C MET A 129 -12.29 -12.57 -6.85
N PRO A 130 -12.48 -13.86 -7.20
CA PRO A 130 -12.50 -14.92 -6.20
C PRO A 130 -11.18 -15.08 -5.44
N ALA A 131 -10.04 -14.84 -6.10
CA ALA A 131 -8.72 -14.89 -5.49
C ALA A 131 -8.46 -13.62 -4.67
N LEU A 132 -8.85 -12.45 -5.19
CA LEU A 132 -8.74 -11.17 -4.50
C LEU A 132 -9.52 -11.18 -3.18
N GLU A 133 -10.72 -11.76 -3.16
CA GLU A 133 -11.53 -11.88 -1.93
C GLU A 133 -10.82 -12.67 -0.83
N GLN A 134 -10.04 -13.70 -1.16
CA GLN A 134 -9.27 -14.45 -0.17
C GLN A 134 -8.12 -13.61 0.40
N ILE A 135 -7.47 -12.79 -0.44
CA ILE A 135 -6.37 -11.91 -0.05
C ILE A 135 -6.90 -10.75 0.81
N ALA A 136 -7.89 -10.02 0.31
CA ALA A 136 -8.46 -8.84 0.97
C ALA A 136 -9.05 -9.16 2.35
N ASN A 137 -9.67 -10.33 2.50
CA ASN A 137 -10.24 -10.78 3.77
C ASN A 137 -9.23 -11.47 4.70
N PHE A 138 -7.94 -11.49 4.34
CA PHE A 138 -6.90 -12.22 5.07
C PHE A 138 -7.32 -13.68 5.36
N ALA A 139 -7.91 -14.37 4.38
CA ALA A 139 -8.29 -15.78 4.55
C ALA A 139 -7.06 -16.67 4.78
N THR A 140 -5.93 -16.29 4.19
CA THR A 140 -4.61 -16.90 4.36
C THR A 140 -3.57 -15.79 4.58
N ASN A 141 -2.41 -16.15 5.10
CA ASN A 141 -1.26 -15.24 5.23
C ASN A 141 -0.70 -14.90 3.84
N TRP A 142 -0.41 -13.62 3.63
CA TRP A 142 0.11 -13.12 2.37
C TRP A 142 1.08 -11.98 2.57
N THR A 143 1.94 -11.76 1.58
CA THR A 143 2.89 -10.64 1.58
C THR A 143 3.14 -10.11 0.16
N ILE A 144 3.57 -8.86 0.08
CA ILE A 144 4.13 -8.22 -1.09
C ILE A 144 5.54 -7.75 -0.73
N VAL A 145 6.52 -8.15 -1.55
CA VAL A 145 7.87 -7.58 -1.56
C VAL A 145 8.11 -6.97 -2.92
N SER A 146 9.19 -6.21 -3.09
CA SER A 146 9.50 -5.57 -4.36
C SER A 146 10.85 -5.99 -4.93
N ALA A 147 10.98 -5.92 -6.25
CA ALA A 147 12.23 -6.07 -6.97
C ALA A 147 12.45 -4.86 -7.87
N ALA A 148 13.68 -4.34 -7.90
CA ALA A 148 14.02 -3.28 -8.84
C ALA A 148 14.09 -3.88 -10.25
N THR A 149 13.20 -3.42 -11.14
CA THR A 149 13.22 -3.74 -12.56
C THR A 149 13.75 -2.56 -13.35
N PRO A 150 14.35 -2.77 -14.54
CA PRO A 150 14.82 -1.68 -15.39
C PRO A 150 13.73 -0.63 -15.67
N ALA A 151 12.50 -1.06 -15.96
CA ALA A 151 11.41 -0.14 -16.26
C ALA A 151 11.01 0.74 -15.07
N TRP A 152 10.91 0.14 -13.88
CA TRP A 152 10.62 0.91 -12.67
C TRP A 152 11.77 1.84 -12.30
N ALA A 153 13.01 1.36 -12.41
CA ALA A 153 14.21 2.16 -12.16
C ALA A 153 14.29 3.40 -13.07
N ARG A 154 13.99 3.27 -14.37
CA ARG A 154 13.93 4.42 -15.30
C ARG A 154 12.82 5.41 -14.94
N THR A 155 11.71 4.94 -14.37
CA THR A 155 10.62 5.81 -13.91
C THR A 155 11.07 6.65 -12.71
N VAL A 156 11.78 6.03 -11.75
CA VAL A 156 12.27 6.71 -10.54
C VAL A 156 13.50 7.58 -10.82
N PHE A 157 14.36 7.16 -11.75
CA PHE A 157 15.63 7.82 -12.07
C PHE A 157 15.79 8.04 -13.59
N PRO A 158 14.99 8.92 -14.21
CA PRO A 158 14.98 9.10 -15.67
C PRO A 158 16.30 9.63 -16.23
N GLU A 159 17.10 10.32 -15.40
CA GLU A 159 18.37 10.94 -15.79
C GLU A 159 19.59 10.02 -15.62
N LEU A 160 19.43 8.84 -15.00
CA LEU A 160 20.53 7.92 -14.72
C LEU A 160 20.67 6.84 -15.79
N PRO A 161 21.89 6.34 -16.07
CA PRO A 161 22.08 5.11 -16.83
C PRO A 161 21.32 3.94 -16.16
N GLU A 162 20.78 3.03 -16.97
CA GLU A 162 19.89 1.95 -16.48
C GLU A 162 20.50 1.10 -15.36
N ASP A 163 21.76 0.65 -15.52
CA ASP A 163 22.44 -0.15 -14.49
C ASP A 163 22.60 0.62 -13.16
N GLU A 164 22.85 1.93 -13.23
CA GLU A 164 22.95 2.78 -12.05
C GLU A 164 21.58 3.02 -11.42
N ALA A 165 20.55 3.29 -12.22
CA ALA A 165 19.18 3.44 -11.77
C ALA A 165 18.68 2.18 -11.05
N VAL A 166 18.94 1.00 -11.62
CA VAL A 166 18.57 -0.29 -11.03
C VAL A 166 19.31 -0.53 -9.72
N ALA A 167 20.62 -0.24 -9.67
CA ALA A 167 21.40 -0.37 -8.44
C ALA A 167 20.89 0.55 -7.32
N ARG A 168 20.59 1.82 -7.66
CA ARG A 168 20.06 2.82 -6.71
C ARG A 168 18.66 2.46 -6.22
N LEU A 169 17.80 1.93 -7.09
CA LEU A 169 16.48 1.43 -6.69
C LEU A 169 16.60 0.23 -5.76
N TRP A 170 17.50 -0.72 -6.05
CA TRP A 170 17.76 -1.84 -5.14
C TRP A 170 18.24 -1.39 -3.76
N ASP A 171 19.17 -0.42 -3.69
CA ASP A 171 19.63 0.12 -2.42
C ASP A 171 18.46 0.72 -1.61
N ALA A 172 17.56 1.45 -2.27
CA ALA A 172 16.36 1.99 -1.64
C ALA A 172 15.40 0.89 -1.15
N ILE A 173 15.15 -0.15 -1.96
CA ILE A 173 14.32 -1.31 -1.60
C ILE A 173 14.92 -2.04 -0.38
N PHE A 174 16.24 -2.25 -0.36
CA PHE A 174 16.90 -2.95 0.75
C PHE A 174 16.81 -2.16 2.05
N SER A 175 17.02 -0.85 1.99
CA SER A 175 16.91 0.02 3.15
C SER A 175 15.50 0.05 3.70
N ALA A 176 14.51 0.26 2.83
CA ALA A 176 13.08 0.23 3.18
C ALA A 176 12.67 -1.12 3.78
N SER A 177 13.19 -2.22 3.24
CA SER A 177 12.88 -3.58 3.70
C SER A 177 13.68 -3.99 4.94
N ARG A 178 14.49 -3.11 5.54
CA ARG A 178 15.31 -3.35 6.74
C ARG A 178 16.28 -4.53 6.60
N VAL A 179 16.91 -4.70 5.43
CA VAL A 179 17.82 -5.84 5.15
C VAL A 179 19.31 -5.50 5.08
N ASP A 180 19.69 -4.26 5.41
CA ASP A 180 21.08 -3.83 5.44
C ASP A 180 21.88 -4.46 6.61
N GLY A 181 21.20 -4.67 7.75
CA GLY A 181 21.79 -5.23 8.96
C GLY A 181 22.03 -6.75 8.91
N PRO A 182 22.82 -7.30 9.86
CA PRO A 182 23.12 -8.73 9.92
C PRO A 182 21.94 -9.60 10.40
N ASP A 183 20.98 -9.03 11.13
CA ASP A 183 19.78 -9.71 11.62
C ASP A 183 18.50 -8.97 11.19
N PRO A 184 18.06 -9.15 9.93
CA PRO A 184 16.90 -8.44 9.41
C PRO A 184 15.58 -8.94 10.02
N VAL A 185 15.51 -10.21 10.44
CA VAL A 185 14.32 -10.77 11.10
C VAL A 185 14.13 -10.12 12.47
N GLY A 186 15.18 -10.04 13.29
CA GLY A 186 15.12 -9.34 14.58
C GLY A 186 14.79 -7.85 14.44
N ALA A 187 15.30 -7.18 13.40
CA ALA A 187 14.94 -5.79 13.09
C ALA A 187 13.45 -5.62 12.79
N TRP A 188 12.86 -6.54 12.01
CA TRP A 188 11.43 -6.55 11.73
C TRP A 188 10.58 -6.89 12.96
N GLU A 189 11.03 -7.80 13.81
CA GLU A 189 10.35 -8.09 15.07
C GLU A 189 10.30 -6.84 15.98
N ALA A 190 11.41 -6.10 16.07
CA ALA A 190 11.45 -4.83 16.82
C ALA A 190 10.52 -3.77 16.21
N HIS A 191 10.53 -3.65 14.88
CA HIS A 191 9.66 -2.72 14.16
C HIS A 191 8.17 -3.04 14.35
N ASN A 192 7.78 -4.30 14.17
CA ASN A 192 6.40 -4.74 14.40
C ASN A 192 5.94 -4.53 15.85
N ARG A 193 6.83 -4.72 16.84
CA ARG A 193 6.52 -4.39 18.24
C ARG A 193 6.25 -2.90 18.41
N ALA A 194 7.11 -2.04 17.86
CA ALA A 194 6.91 -0.59 17.93
C ALA A 194 5.57 -0.16 17.30
N LEU A 195 5.24 -0.66 16.09
CA LEU A 195 3.95 -0.39 15.46
C LEU A 195 2.76 -0.94 16.27
N SER A 196 2.90 -2.12 16.86
CA SER A 196 1.86 -2.72 17.71
C SER A 196 1.63 -1.90 18.98
N ASP A 197 2.68 -1.41 19.62
CA ASP A 197 2.55 -0.57 20.81
C ASP A 197 1.94 0.79 20.48
N ARG A 198 2.26 1.37 19.31
CA ARG A 198 1.63 2.61 18.82
C ARG A 198 0.15 2.43 18.51
N THR A 199 -0.22 1.40 17.74
CA THR A 199 -1.64 1.11 17.45
C THR A 199 -2.42 0.83 18.73
N ARG A 200 -1.86 0.09 19.69
CA ARG A 200 -2.48 -0.13 21.00
C ARG A 200 -2.72 1.19 21.74
N SER A 201 -1.70 2.04 21.86
CA SER A 201 -1.83 3.33 22.55
C SER A 201 -2.90 4.22 21.90
N LEU A 202 -2.92 4.31 20.57
CA LEU A 202 -3.92 5.07 19.82
C LEU A 202 -5.35 4.52 20.04
N ASN A 203 -5.48 3.19 20.06
CA ASN A 203 -6.74 2.49 20.34
C ASN A 203 -7.22 2.64 21.78
N GLU A 204 -6.32 2.80 22.75
CA GLU A 204 -6.65 3.08 24.15
C GLU A 204 -7.10 4.54 24.35
N ARG A 205 -6.42 5.49 23.70
CA ARG A 205 -6.72 6.93 23.83
C ARG A 205 -8.05 7.35 23.19
N ARG A 206 -8.53 6.63 22.17
CA ARG A 206 -9.84 6.86 21.53
C ARG A 206 -10.05 8.32 21.11
N TYR A 207 -9.04 8.92 20.47
CA TYR A 207 -9.13 10.30 20.02
C TYR A 207 -10.39 10.54 19.16
N ALA A 208 -11.05 11.68 19.36
CA ALA A 208 -12.16 12.12 18.55
C ALA A 208 -11.70 12.70 17.20
N ALA A 209 -10.50 13.29 17.16
CA ALA A 209 -9.90 13.84 15.95
C ALA A 209 -8.37 13.85 16.01
N LEU A 210 -7.74 14.07 14.86
CA LEU A 210 -6.35 14.46 14.72
C LEU A 210 -6.28 15.90 14.21
N HIS A 211 -5.35 16.71 14.71
CA HIS A 211 -5.11 18.07 14.24
C HIS A 211 -3.70 18.19 13.67
N PHE A 212 -3.61 18.35 12.35
CA PHE A 212 -2.36 18.53 11.60
C PHE A 212 -2.06 20.02 11.43
N ARG A 213 -0.82 20.43 11.74
CA ARG A 213 -0.35 21.82 11.59
C ARG A 213 1.04 21.88 10.96
N GLY A 214 1.22 22.72 9.96
CA GLY A 214 2.50 22.96 9.30
C GLY A 214 2.38 23.93 8.12
N PRO A 215 3.43 24.09 7.30
CA PRO A 215 3.39 24.96 6.13
C PRO A 215 2.25 24.58 5.18
N GLY A 216 1.29 25.50 4.99
CA GLY A 216 0.14 25.26 4.11
C GLY A 216 -0.85 24.21 4.62
N THR A 217 -0.79 23.85 5.91
CA THR A 217 -1.66 22.85 6.53
C THR A 217 -2.14 23.30 7.91
N ASP A 218 -3.46 23.35 8.08
CA ASP A 218 -4.18 23.45 9.34
C ASP A 218 -5.48 22.66 9.16
N LEU A 219 -5.43 21.37 9.51
CA LEU A 219 -6.46 20.39 9.16
C LEU A 219 -6.86 19.59 10.40
N THR A 220 -8.14 19.66 10.75
CA THR A 220 -8.75 18.76 11.74
C THR A 220 -9.43 17.60 11.02
N VAL A 221 -9.03 16.37 11.34
CA VAL A 221 -9.57 15.11 10.82
C VAL A 221 -10.23 14.36 11.96
N GLY A 222 -11.56 14.45 12.07
CA GLY A 222 -12.35 13.64 12.99
C GLY A 222 -12.26 12.16 12.66
N LEU A 223 -12.14 11.30 13.68
CA LEU A 223 -12.05 9.84 13.51
C LEU A 223 -13.43 9.20 13.54
N ALA A 224 -13.62 8.08 12.83
CA ALA A 224 -14.91 7.38 12.79
C ALA A 224 -15.33 6.86 14.17
N ASP A 225 -16.63 6.66 14.36
CA ASP A 225 -17.15 6.09 15.60
C ASP A 225 -16.80 4.59 15.66
N ASP A 226 -16.29 4.13 16.81
CA ASP A 226 -15.71 2.79 16.97
C ASP A 226 -14.57 2.47 16.00
N HIS A 227 -13.82 3.49 15.53
CA HIS A 227 -12.60 3.29 14.76
C HIS A 227 -11.59 2.41 15.52
N GLU A 228 -10.73 1.75 14.76
CA GLU A 228 -9.61 0.94 15.23
C GLU A 228 -8.37 1.27 14.40
N TRP A 229 -7.27 1.59 15.07
CA TRP A 229 -5.96 1.80 14.48
C TRP A 229 -5.34 0.47 14.14
N CYS A 230 -4.90 0.35 12.88
CA CYS A 230 -4.20 -0.78 12.32
C CYS A 230 -2.76 -0.37 11.96
N GLY A 231 -1.85 -1.33 11.82
CA GLY A 231 -0.47 -1.06 11.40
C GLY A 231 0.43 -2.28 11.61
N GLY A 232 1.44 -2.43 10.76
CA GLY A 232 2.40 -3.53 10.84
C GLY A 232 1.78 -4.92 10.58
N ALA A 233 2.15 -5.88 11.41
CA ALA A 233 1.75 -7.28 11.24
C ALA A 233 0.24 -7.51 11.45
N THR A 234 -0.35 -8.40 10.67
CA THR A 234 -1.75 -8.80 10.74
C THR A 234 -1.86 -10.32 10.89
N THR A 235 -2.76 -10.78 11.76
CA THR A 235 -3.08 -12.22 11.89
C THR A 235 -4.18 -12.59 10.91
N ALA A 236 -3.87 -13.47 9.97
CA ALA A 236 -4.83 -14.00 9.03
C ALA A 236 -5.82 -14.96 9.71
N LYS A 237 -6.96 -15.23 9.05
CA LYS A 237 -8.04 -16.09 9.56
C LYS A 237 -7.61 -17.55 9.77
N ASN A 238 -6.52 -17.98 9.13
CA ASN A 238 -5.88 -19.27 9.36
C ASN A 238 -4.98 -19.29 10.63
N GLY A 239 -4.93 -18.19 11.40
CA GLY A 239 -4.17 -18.05 12.64
C GLY A 239 -2.69 -17.69 12.46
N ILE A 240 -2.24 -17.44 11.22
CA ILE A 240 -0.84 -17.10 10.94
C ILE A 240 -0.67 -15.57 10.89
N THR A 241 0.25 -15.05 11.69
CA THR A 241 0.66 -13.65 11.64
C THR A 241 1.63 -13.41 10.47
N CYS A 242 1.37 -12.35 9.70
CA CYS A 242 2.09 -12.00 8.49
C CYS A 242 2.21 -10.48 8.36
N ASN A 243 3.21 -10.01 7.60
CA ASN A 243 3.30 -8.63 7.15
C ASN A 243 2.84 -8.58 5.69
N ALA A 244 1.64 -8.06 5.47
CA ALA A 244 1.05 -7.89 4.14
C ALA A 244 1.97 -7.08 3.21
N ASN A 245 2.58 -6.03 3.75
CA ASN A 245 3.42 -5.08 3.05
C ASN A 245 4.85 -5.11 3.62
N ILE A 246 5.83 -5.34 2.74
CA ILE A 246 7.24 -5.11 3.00
C ILE A 246 7.76 -4.19 1.88
N PRO A 247 8.09 -2.92 2.18
CA PRO A 247 8.12 -2.29 3.51
C PRO A 247 6.73 -1.92 4.07
N THR A 248 6.66 -1.55 5.36
CA THR A 248 5.53 -0.85 5.97
C THR A 248 6.02 0.00 7.13
N GLU A 249 5.49 1.21 7.30
CA GLU A 249 5.89 2.22 8.29
C GLU A 249 4.71 2.85 9.03
N GLU A 250 3.51 2.62 8.53
CA GLU A 250 2.32 3.35 8.94
C GLU A 250 1.56 2.71 10.10
N VAL A 251 0.86 3.59 10.82
CA VAL A 251 -0.35 3.23 11.56
C VAL A 251 -1.50 4.06 10.99
N PHE A 252 -2.64 3.43 10.75
CA PHE A 252 -3.74 4.04 10.01
C PHE A 252 -5.11 3.68 10.57
N THR A 253 -6.10 4.53 10.29
CA THR A 253 -7.50 4.28 10.66
C THR A 253 -8.48 5.04 9.76
N THR A 254 -9.77 4.81 9.95
CA THR A 254 -10.85 5.44 9.19
C THR A 254 -11.23 6.80 9.80
N PRO A 255 -11.13 7.91 9.06
CA PRO A 255 -11.69 9.20 9.45
C PRO A 255 -13.22 9.19 9.30
N HIS A 256 -13.90 10.07 10.02
CA HIS A 256 -15.32 10.27 9.87
C HIS A 256 -15.59 11.18 8.67
N LYS A 257 -16.28 10.67 7.66
CA LYS A 257 -16.53 11.32 6.36
C LYS A 257 -17.16 12.73 6.42
N MET A 258 -17.81 13.06 7.53
CA MET A 258 -18.48 14.37 7.75
C MET A 258 -17.70 15.31 8.68
N ARG A 259 -16.59 14.86 9.31
CA ARG A 259 -15.89 15.62 10.36
C ARG A 259 -14.47 15.98 9.93
N VAL A 260 -14.31 16.57 8.75
CA VAL A 260 -13.01 17.10 8.29
C VAL A 260 -13.15 18.58 7.99
N GLN A 261 -12.27 19.40 8.57
CA GLN A 261 -12.35 20.86 8.47
C GLN A 261 -10.94 21.45 8.40
N GLY A 262 -10.75 22.43 7.51
CA GLY A 262 -9.49 23.17 7.40
C GLY A 262 -8.88 23.09 6.01
N TYR A 263 -7.57 23.27 5.91
CA TYR A 263 -6.82 23.22 4.65
C TYR A 263 -5.55 22.40 4.80
N VAL A 264 -5.13 21.77 3.71
CA VAL A 264 -3.95 20.91 3.70
C VAL A 264 -3.25 20.95 2.36
N SER A 265 -1.91 20.95 2.40
CA SER A 265 -1.04 20.88 1.23
C SER A 265 -0.28 19.56 1.21
N ALA A 266 -0.09 19.00 0.02
CA ALA A 266 0.73 17.83 -0.16
C ALA A 266 2.19 18.14 0.12
N THR A 267 2.87 17.20 0.76
CA THR A 267 4.31 17.26 0.99
C THR A 267 5.10 16.44 -0.03
N LYS A 268 4.42 15.58 -0.80
CA LYS A 268 5.00 14.80 -1.89
C LYS A 268 4.08 14.79 -3.12
N PRO A 269 4.62 14.62 -4.33
CA PRO A 269 3.81 14.39 -5.53
C PRO A 269 2.99 13.10 -5.43
N LEU A 270 1.87 13.05 -6.15
CA LEU A 270 1.04 11.87 -6.34
C LEU A 270 1.22 11.35 -7.76
N SER A 271 1.64 10.10 -7.91
CA SER A 271 1.57 9.38 -9.20
C SER A 271 0.20 8.71 -9.33
N TYR A 272 -0.63 9.18 -10.26
CA TYR A 272 -1.97 8.62 -10.49
C TYR A 272 -2.22 8.37 -11.98
N GLN A 273 -2.48 7.11 -12.34
CA GLN A 273 -2.74 6.67 -13.72
C GLN A 273 -1.68 7.20 -14.72
N GLY A 274 -0.40 7.14 -14.34
CA GLY A 274 0.71 7.61 -15.16
C GLY A 274 0.85 9.14 -15.25
N THR A 275 0.01 9.91 -14.55
CA THR A 275 0.13 11.36 -14.43
C THR A 275 0.69 11.74 -13.06
N LEU A 276 1.74 12.58 -13.07
CA LEU A 276 2.26 13.19 -11.86
C LEU A 276 1.44 14.44 -11.48
N ILE A 277 0.77 14.38 -10.34
CA ILE A 277 0.05 15.50 -9.74
C ILE A 277 0.92 16.06 -8.62
N ASP A 278 1.29 17.34 -8.73
CA ASP A 278 2.24 17.98 -7.83
C ASP A 278 1.71 19.31 -7.29
N GLY A 279 2.10 19.65 -6.07
CA GLY A 279 1.66 20.85 -5.37
C GLY A 279 0.16 20.85 -5.07
N ILE A 280 -0.41 19.69 -4.72
CA ILE A 280 -1.83 19.57 -4.34
C ILE A 280 -2.07 20.42 -3.09
N ALA A 281 -3.12 21.24 -3.10
CA ALA A 281 -3.63 21.91 -1.92
C ALA A 281 -5.16 21.94 -1.98
N VAL A 282 -5.80 21.59 -0.87
CA VAL A 282 -7.26 21.48 -0.79
C VAL A 282 -7.80 22.10 0.50
N ARG A 283 -9.08 22.50 0.46
CA ARG A 283 -9.83 22.99 1.60
C ARG A 283 -11.05 22.11 1.85
N PHE A 284 -11.21 21.69 3.11
CA PHE A 284 -12.32 20.89 3.58
C PHE A 284 -13.31 21.73 4.40
N GLU A 285 -14.59 21.54 4.12
CA GLU A 285 -15.70 21.97 4.96
C GLU A 285 -16.67 20.80 5.14
N GLU A 286 -17.10 20.54 6.39
CA GLU A 286 -18.07 19.48 6.71
C GLU A 286 -17.72 18.11 6.09
N GLY A 287 -16.43 17.79 6.09
CA GLY A 287 -15.92 16.53 5.57
C GLY A 287 -15.72 16.47 4.05
N ARG A 288 -15.97 17.55 3.31
CA ARG A 288 -15.93 17.58 1.84
C ARG A 288 -14.90 18.58 1.32
N ILE A 289 -14.16 18.21 0.27
CA ILE A 289 -13.36 19.15 -0.51
C ILE A 289 -14.27 20.16 -1.21
N VAL A 290 -14.14 21.43 -0.80
CA VAL A 290 -14.83 22.58 -1.39
C VAL A 290 -13.94 23.38 -2.35
N GLU A 291 -12.62 23.30 -2.17
CA GLU A 291 -11.63 23.90 -3.07
C GLU A 291 -10.44 22.96 -3.26
N SER A 292 -9.93 22.87 -4.49
CA SER A 292 -8.72 22.13 -4.82
C SER A 292 -7.88 22.87 -5.86
N ARG A 293 -6.56 22.74 -5.74
CA ARG A 293 -5.58 23.22 -6.73
C ARG A 293 -4.40 22.25 -6.77
N ALA A 294 -3.71 22.23 -7.91
CA ALA A 294 -2.43 21.57 -8.07
C ALA A 294 -1.55 22.41 -9.00
N ARG A 295 -0.23 22.38 -8.82
CA ARG A 295 0.74 23.05 -9.71
C ARG A 295 0.80 22.34 -11.06
N THR A 296 0.80 21.00 -11.05
CA THR A 296 0.68 20.15 -12.24
C THR A 296 -0.40 19.11 -12.02
N GLY A 297 -1.05 18.64 -13.09
CA GLY A 297 -2.08 17.61 -12.99
C GLY A 297 -3.42 18.08 -12.39
N ALA A 298 -3.69 19.39 -12.35
CA ALA A 298 -4.93 19.94 -11.78
C ALA A 298 -6.21 19.38 -12.43
N ASP A 299 -6.21 19.20 -13.75
CA ASP A 299 -7.35 18.62 -14.47
C ASP A 299 -7.59 17.15 -14.10
N VAL A 300 -6.51 16.41 -13.82
CA VAL A 300 -6.60 15.01 -13.38
C VAL A 300 -7.13 14.95 -11.96
N LEU A 301 -6.63 15.80 -11.06
CA LEU A 301 -7.15 15.92 -9.69
C LEU A 301 -8.64 16.28 -9.69
N ALA A 302 -9.07 17.21 -10.55
CA ALA A 302 -10.48 17.60 -10.69
C ALA A 302 -11.35 16.41 -11.10
N LYS A 303 -10.93 15.65 -12.11
CA LYS A 303 -11.64 14.43 -12.54
C LYS A 303 -11.71 13.38 -11.44
N VAL A 304 -10.61 13.18 -10.70
CA VAL A 304 -10.55 12.24 -9.57
C VAL A 304 -11.61 12.58 -8.53
N ILE A 305 -11.65 13.84 -8.07
CA ILE A 305 -12.59 14.26 -7.02
C ILE A 305 -14.03 14.38 -7.53
N ASP A 306 -14.28 14.28 -8.83
CA ASP A 306 -15.62 14.24 -9.43
C ASP A 306 -16.09 12.82 -9.79
N THR A 307 -15.33 11.79 -9.42
CA THR A 307 -15.66 10.38 -9.73
C THR A 307 -17.03 9.97 -9.17
N ASP A 308 -17.30 10.31 -7.91
CA ASP A 308 -18.57 10.05 -7.22
C ASP A 308 -18.73 10.96 -5.99
N GLU A 309 -19.84 10.80 -5.26
CA GLU A 309 -20.13 11.61 -4.06
C GLU A 309 -19.04 11.49 -2.97
N GLY A 310 -18.48 10.29 -2.81
CA GLY A 310 -17.48 9.98 -1.79
C GLY A 310 -16.07 10.40 -2.17
N ALA A 311 -15.78 10.63 -3.45
CA ALA A 311 -14.45 11.01 -3.94
C ALA A 311 -13.91 12.33 -3.36
N ARG A 312 -14.80 13.18 -2.83
CA ARG A 312 -14.45 14.45 -2.14
C ARG A 312 -14.28 14.31 -0.64
N ARG A 313 -14.36 13.11 -0.09
CA ARG A 313 -14.31 12.83 1.35
C ARG A 313 -13.18 11.85 1.65
N LEU A 314 -12.70 11.88 2.89
CA LEU A 314 -11.61 11.00 3.30
C LEU A 314 -12.12 9.59 3.64
N GLY A 315 -11.35 8.60 3.22
CA GLY A 315 -11.52 7.17 3.57
C GLY A 315 -10.48 6.67 4.58
N GLU A 316 -9.36 7.37 4.71
CA GLU A 316 -8.24 6.98 5.57
C GLU A 316 -7.44 8.18 6.06
N VAL A 317 -6.84 8.00 7.23
CA VAL A 317 -5.75 8.81 7.75
C VAL A 317 -4.67 7.89 8.31
N ALA A 318 -3.43 8.13 7.92
CA ALA A 318 -2.27 7.34 8.31
C ALA A 318 -1.15 8.23 8.84
N LEU A 319 -0.42 7.72 9.82
CA LEU A 319 0.71 8.38 10.48
C LEU A 319 1.98 7.59 10.24
N VAL A 320 2.98 8.26 9.68
CA VAL A 320 4.29 7.70 9.35
C VAL A 320 5.37 8.67 9.85
N PRO A 321 6.38 8.21 10.61
CA PRO A 321 7.46 9.07 11.06
C PRO A 321 8.30 9.57 9.87
N ALA A 322 8.71 10.85 9.90
CA ALA A 322 9.52 11.46 8.86
C ALA A 322 10.92 10.84 8.74
N SER A 323 11.39 10.17 9.79
CA SER A 323 12.64 9.41 9.86
C SER A 323 12.57 8.02 9.22
N SER A 324 11.41 7.59 8.68
CA SER A 324 11.30 6.27 8.05
C SER A 324 12.34 6.10 6.92
N PRO A 325 12.88 4.89 6.69
CA PRO A 325 13.90 4.69 5.64
C PRO A 325 13.43 5.13 4.25
N ILE A 326 12.13 4.99 3.98
CA ILE A 326 11.52 5.42 2.72
C ILE A 326 11.50 6.94 2.63
N SER A 327 11.08 7.63 3.70
CA SER A 327 11.11 9.09 3.77
C SER A 327 12.53 9.63 3.60
N ALA A 328 13.49 9.06 4.33
CA ALA A 328 14.90 9.46 4.33
C ALA A 328 15.58 9.27 2.96
N SER A 329 15.05 8.39 2.10
CA SER A 329 15.56 8.20 0.74
C SER A 329 15.39 9.45 -0.13
N GLY A 330 14.40 10.30 0.16
CA GLY A 330 14.04 11.47 -0.65
C GLY A 330 13.50 11.12 -2.05
N LEU A 331 13.22 9.84 -2.32
CA LEU A 331 12.76 9.37 -3.62
C LEU A 331 11.23 9.47 -3.73
N LEU A 332 10.77 9.71 -4.95
CA LEU A 332 9.40 9.43 -5.38
C LEU A 332 9.44 8.09 -6.11
N PHE A 333 8.82 7.06 -5.53
CA PHE A 333 8.90 5.72 -6.07
C PHE A 333 7.92 5.49 -7.22
N CYS A 334 6.93 6.36 -7.40
CA CYS A 334 5.84 6.15 -8.36
C CYS A 334 5.17 4.78 -8.14
N ASN A 335 5.08 4.37 -6.87
CA ASN A 335 4.58 3.07 -6.45
C ASN A 335 3.89 3.25 -5.10
N THR A 336 2.59 2.94 -5.04
CA THR A 336 1.73 3.18 -3.88
C THR A 336 2.32 2.59 -2.59
N LEU A 337 2.81 1.34 -2.62
CA LEU A 337 3.37 0.66 -1.44
C LEU A 337 4.52 1.45 -0.80
N TYR A 338 5.36 2.12 -1.60
CA TYR A 338 6.45 2.93 -1.08
C TYR A 338 5.99 4.33 -0.71
N ASP A 339 5.29 5.00 -1.62
CA ASP A 339 4.96 6.41 -1.46
C ASP A 339 4.01 6.61 -0.25
N GLU A 340 3.06 5.70 0.02
CA GLU A 340 2.17 5.72 1.20
C GLU A 340 2.96 5.57 2.52
N ASN A 341 4.02 4.76 2.51
CA ASN A 341 4.88 4.49 3.67
C ASN A 341 6.03 5.52 3.80
N ALA A 342 6.05 6.55 2.96
CA ALA A 342 7.09 7.57 2.93
C ALA A 342 6.75 8.83 3.75
N ALA A 343 5.50 9.02 4.15
CA ALA A 343 5.03 10.14 4.96
C ALA A 343 3.59 9.91 5.43
N SER A 344 3.17 10.58 6.51
CA SER A 344 1.76 10.58 6.92
C SER A 344 0.89 11.01 5.74
N HIS A 345 -0.22 10.33 5.53
CA HIS A 345 -1.05 10.52 4.35
C HIS A 345 -2.54 10.48 4.72
N ILE A 346 -3.36 10.93 3.78
CA ILE A 346 -4.82 10.81 3.83
C ILE A 346 -5.29 10.23 2.50
N ALA A 347 -6.31 9.38 2.53
CA ALA A 347 -6.87 8.81 1.31
C ALA A 347 -8.21 9.46 0.96
N LEU A 348 -8.40 9.81 -0.31
CA LEU A 348 -9.71 10.17 -0.85
C LEU A 348 -10.51 8.91 -1.17
N GLY A 349 -11.80 8.92 -0.82
CA GLY A 349 -12.73 7.87 -1.22
C GLY A 349 -12.94 6.77 -0.17
N GLN A 350 -12.94 5.52 -0.61
CA GLN A 350 -13.44 4.35 0.11
C GLN A 350 -12.69 4.13 1.43
N ALA A 351 -13.43 3.95 2.52
CA ALA A 351 -12.86 3.60 3.82
C ALA A 351 -12.64 2.09 3.98
N TYR A 352 -11.68 1.71 4.83
CA TYR A 352 -11.47 0.32 5.22
C TYR A 352 -12.41 -0.11 6.35
N SER A 353 -13.24 -1.12 6.11
CA SER A 353 -14.09 -1.74 7.16
C SER A 353 -13.26 -2.41 8.26
N LYS A 354 -12.04 -2.85 7.94
CA LYS A 354 -11.04 -3.39 8.86
C LYS A 354 -10.70 -2.42 10.00
N CYS A 355 -10.77 -1.11 9.77
CA CYS A 355 -10.42 -0.09 10.75
C CYS A 355 -11.59 0.28 11.66
N PHE A 356 -12.51 -0.66 11.90
CA PHE A 356 -13.55 -0.61 12.91
C PHE A 356 -13.38 -1.78 13.85
N ARG A 357 -13.79 -1.62 15.12
CA ARG A 357 -13.68 -2.66 16.14
C ARG A 357 -14.10 -4.04 15.63
N ASN A 358 -13.31 -5.06 15.98
CA ASN A 358 -13.48 -6.45 15.52
C ASN A 358 -13.41 -6.59 13.99
N GLY A 359 -12.65 -5.72 13.31
CA GLY A 359 -12.54 -5.70 11.84
C GLY A 359 -13.85 -5.37 11.14
N GLY A 360 -14.77 -4.66 11.81
CA GLY A 360 -16.11 -4.36 11.30
C GLY A 360 -17.02 -5.59 11.16
N ALA A 361 -16.65 -6.74 11.75
CA ALA A 361 -17.43 -7.96 11.64
C ALA A 361 -18.86 -7.77 12.18
N GLY A 362 -19.85 -8.14 11.35
CA GLY A 362 -21.27 -8.00 11.69
C GLY A 362 -21.87 -6.62 11.42
N LEU A 363 -21.09 -5.63 10.96
CA LEU A 363 -21.59 -4.35 10.52
C LEU A 363 -22.02 -4.42 9.06
N SER A 364 -23.24 -3.98 8.76
CA SER A 364 -23.66 -3.76 7.38
C SER A 364 -22.97 -2.52 6.79
N GLU A 365 -23.03 -2.35 5.47
CA GLU A 365 -22.55 -1.12 4.83
C GLU A 365 -23.27 0.13 5.36
N GLN A 366 -24.55 0.00 5.74
CA GLN A 366 -25.32 1.09 6.33
C GLN A 366 -24.81 1.44 7.73
N ASP A 367 -24.47 0.43 8.54
CA ASP A 367 -23.90 0.64 9.88
C ASP A 367 -22.53 1.32 9.80
N LEU A 368 -21.65 0.86 8.90
CA LEU A 368 -20.35 1.49 8.66
C LEU A 368 -20.52 2.96 8.24
N THR A 369 -21.46 3.23 7.32
CA THR A 369 -21.76 4.58 6.84
C THR A 369 -22.28 5.49 7.96
N ALA A 370 -23.16 4.97 8.83
CA ALA A 370 -23.71 5.70 9.97
C ALA A 370 -22.64 6.04 11.02
N ARG A 371 -21.59 5.20 11.13
CA ARG A 371 -20.43 5.41 12.00
C ARG A 371 -19.35 6.31 11.38
N GLY A 372 -19.60 6.81 10.17
CA GLY A 372 -18.71 7.76 9.50
C GLY A 372 -17.84 7.19 8.41
N ALA A 373 -17.92 5.89 8.09
CA ALA A 373 -17.17 5.32 6.97
C ALA A 373 -17.59 5.99 5.65
N ASN A 374 -16.60 6.39 4.85
CA ASN A 374 -16.86 6.88 3.50
C ASN A 374 -17.03 5.72 2.51
N ARG A 375 -17.80 5.98 1.44
CA ARG A 375 -18.02 5.03 0.34
C ARG A 375 -17.70 5.68 -0.98
N SER A 376 -16.88 5.05 -1.80
CA SER A 376 -16.48 5.58 -3.10
C SER A 376 -15.97 4.47 -4.02
N LEU A 377 -15.88 4.75 -5.30
CA LEU A 377 -15.24 3.91 -6.31
C LEU A 377 -13.71 4.06 -6.33
N ILE A 378 -13.19 5.10 -5.66
CA ILE A 378 -11.75 5.37 -5.57
C ILE A 378 -11.25 5.15 -4.15
N HIS A 379 -9.96 4.87 -4.04
CA HIS A 379 -9.17 5.00 -2.82
C HIS A 379 -7.80 5.50 -3.28
N ILE A 380 -7.46 6.74 -2.93
CA ILE A 380 -6.25 7.40 -3.45
C ILE A 380 -5.53 8.11 -2.33
N ASP A 381 -4.38 7.56 -1.98
CA ASP A 381 -3.47 8.06 -0.96
C ASP A 381 -2.65 9.24 -1.48
N TRP A 382 -2.52 10.27 -0.65
CA TRP A 382 -1.61 11.35 -0.92
C TRP A 382 -1.02 11.93 0.37
N MET A 383 0.26 12.26 0.29
CA MET A 383 1.11 12.48 1.45
C MET A 383 1.03 13.93 1.93
N ILE A 384 0.81 14.10 3.23
CA ILE A 384 0.68 15.39 3.92
C ILE A 384 1.69 15.57 5.07
N GLY A 385 2.41 14.51 5.45
CA GLY A 385 3.40 14.51 6.51
C GLY A 385 4.77 15.03 6.05
N SER A 386 5.49 15.71 6.95
CA SER A 386 6.89 16.08 6.76
C SER A 386 7.54 16.38 8.12
N ALA A 387 8.84 16.67 8.11
CA ALA A 387 9.55 17.15 9.30
C ALA A 387 9.07 18.53 9.80
N GLU A 388 8.20 19.22 9.05
CA GLU A 388 7.62 20.52 9.38
C GLU A 388 6.14 20.43 9.78
N VAL A 389 5.59 19.21 9.87
CA VAL A 389 4.19 18.97 10.25
C VAL A 389 4.12 18.35 11.64
N ASP A 390 3.37 19.02 12.52
CA ASP A 390 3.02 18.55 13.85
C ASP A 390 1.60 17.95 13.84
N VAL A 391 1.38 16.97 14.71
CA VAL A 391 0.07 16.31 14.88
C VAL A 391 -0.31 16.27 16.35
N ASP A 392 -1.53 16.71 16.68
CA ASP A 392 -2.15 16.47 17.98
C ASP A 392 -3.27 15.45 17.86
N GLY A 393 -3.40 14.59 18.86
CA GLY A 393 -4.64 13.85 19.10
C GLY A 393 -5.59 14.70 19.92
N VAL A 394 -6.85 14.79 19.50
CA VAL A 394 -7.91 15.53 20.20
C VAL A 394 -8.79 14.54 20.93
N THR A 395 -8.88 14.62 22.25
CA THR A 395 -9.72 13.73 23.06
C THR A 395 -11.21 14.00 22.84
N PRO A 396 -12.12 13.09 23.24
CA PRO A 396 -13.57 13.34 23.19
C PRO A 396 -14.03 14.61 23.92
N GLU A 397 -13.29 15.05 24.94
CA GLU A 397 -13.55 16.28 25.70
C GLU A 397 -12.97 17.54 25.02
N GLY A 398 -12.30 17.38 23.87
CA GLY A 398 -11.72 18.48 23.10
C GLY A 398 -10.32 18.92 23.56
N ARG A 399 -9.65 18.14 24.42
CA ARG A 399 -8.26 18.43 24.82
C ARG A 399 -7.30 17.97 23.72
N SER A 400 -6.34 18.83 23.37
CA SER A 400 -5.24 18.48 22.46
C SER A 400 -4.09 17.83 23.23
N GLU A 401 -3.60 16.70 22.73
CA GLU A 401 -2.43 15.97 23.23
C GLU A 401 -1.39 15.86 22.11
N PRO A 402 -0.11 16.21 22.36
CA PRO A 402 0.95 16.02 21.39
C PRO A 402 1.04 14.56 20.95
N LEU A 403 0.99 14.32 19.65
CA LEU A 403 1.12 12.98 19.08
C LEU A 403 2.39 12.86 18.22
N MET A 404 2.59 13.84 17.33
CA MET A 404 3.82 13.95 16.55
C MET A 404 4.34 15.38 16.58
N ARG A 405 5.66 15.54 16.63
CA ARG A 405 6.35 16.83 16.55
C ARG A 405 7.50 16.73 15.56
N ARG A 406 7.58 17.71 14.65
CA ARG A 406 8.55 17.71 13.56
C ARG A 406 8.56 16.39 12.78
N GLY A 407 7.37 15.85 12.52
CA GLY A 407 7.21 14.57 11.84
C GLY A 407 7.60 13.32 12.65
N GLU A 408 7.98 13.42 13.92
CA GLU A 408 8.35 12.27 14.76
C GLU A 408 7.33 12.03 15.88
N TRP A 409 7.18 10.78 16.33
CA TRP A 409 6.34 10.44 17.47
C TRP A 409 6.82 11.15 18.76
N VAL A 410 5.88 11.61 19.57
CA VAL A 410 6.16 12.05 20.94
C VAL A 410 6.07 10.84 21.86
N ASP A 411 7.14 10.56 22.62
CA ASP A 411 7.19 9.46 23.58
C ASP A 411 6.43 9.73 24.88
#